data_AF-A0A917PPW9-F1
#
_entry.id   AF-A0A917PPW9-F1
#
_cell.length_a   1.000
_cell.length_b   1.000
_cell.length_c   1.000
_cell.angle_alpha   90.00
_cell.angle_beta   90.00
_cell.angle_gamma   90.00
#
_symmetry.space_group_name_H-M   'P 1'
#
loop_
_entity.id
_entity.type
_entity.pdbx_description
1 polymer ?
#
loop_
_entity_poly.entity_id
_entity_poly.type
_entity_poly.pdbx_seq_one_letter_code
_entity_poly.pdbx_strand_id
1 'polypeptide(L)' 'MTVPPPDTAFLRRRNALWQDLRAATPGTPAFERLLTQLSDLIRWDRARILAGLGLPDEPLPPIPEGAAP' A
#
# COMPACT_ATOMS: atom_id res chain seq x y z
N MET A 1 6.24 14.67 -34.21
CA MET A 1 6.89 14.35 -32.92
C MET A 1 5.93 13.49 -32.13
N THR A 2 6.13 12.17 -32.10
CA THR A 2 5.27 11.26 -31.35
C THR A 2 5.85 11.15 -29.94
N VAL A 3 5.12 11.64 -28.94
CA VAL A 3 5.48 11.41 -27.53
C VAL A 3 5.36 9.90 -27.29
N PRO A 4 6.43 9.19 -26.88
CA PRO A 4 6.31 7.76 -26.58
C PRO A 4 5.25 7.59 -25.49
N PRO A 5 4.34 6.60 -25.61
CA PRO A 5 3.32 6.38 -24.59
C PRO A 5 4.00 6.18 -23.24
N PRO A 6 3.45 6.74 -22.14
CA PRO A 6 4.02 6.57 -20.82
C PRO A 6 4.27 5.09 -20.54
N ASP A 7 5.39 4.76 -19.92
CA ASP A 7 5.89 3.40 -19.69
C ASP A 7 4.75 2.46 -19.23
N THR A 8 4.18 1.74 -20.20
CA THR A 8 2.96 0.96 -19.99
C THR A 8 3.18 -0.14 -18.95
N ALA A 9 4.41 -0.65 -18.86
CA ALA A 9 4.85 -1.59 -17.84
C ALA A 9 4.83 -0.98 -16.43
N PHE A 10 5.32 0.26 -16.28
CA PHE A 10 5.29 0.98 -15.01
C PHE A 10 3.85 1.18 -14.52
N LEU A 11 2.97 1.69 -15.39
CA LEU A 11 1.57 1.92 -15.05
C LEU A 11 0.84 0.62 -14.68
N ARG A 12 1.08 -0.47 -15.42
CA ARG A 12 0.52 -1.79 -15.10
C ARG A 12 1.00 -2.28 -13.73
N ARG A 13 2.31 -2.20 -13.45
CA ARG A 13 2.89 -2.66 -12.18
C ARG A 13 2.36 -1.84 -11.00
N ARG A 14 2.28 -0.52 -11.14
CA ARG A 14 1.71 0.38 -10.13
C ARG A 14 0.25 0.04 -9.86
N ASN A 15 -0.56 -0.15 -10.90
CA ASN A 15 -1.98 -0.44 -10.74
C ASN A 15 -2.22 -1.83 -10.11
N ALA A 16 -1.42 -2.84 -10.47
CA ALA A 16 -1.48 -4.16 -9.83
C ALA A 16 -1.17 -4.08 -8.33
N LEU A 17 -0.09 -3.39 -7.95
CA LEU A 17 0.26 -3.19 -6.54
C LEU A 17 -0.84 -2.46 -5.77
N TRP A 18 -1.46 -1.44 -6.35
CA TRP A 18 -2.62 -0.75 -5.74
C TRP A 18 -3.80 -1.69 -5.53
N GLN A 19 -4.08 -2.56 -6.50
CA GLN A 19 -5.20 -3.51 -6.41
C GLN A 19 -4.94 -4.53 -5.30
N ASP A 20 -3.74 -5.11 -5.26
CA ASP A 20 -3.34 -6.08 -4.24
C ASP A 20 -3.37 -5.45 -2.85
N LEU A 21 -2.90 -4.21 -2.71
CA LEU A 21 -2.88 -3.49 -1.44
C LEU A 21 -4.29 -3.22 -0.89
N ARG A 22 -5.27 -2.94 -1.77
CA ARG A 22 -6.68 -2.77 -1.37
C ARG A 22 -7.36 -4.09 -1.00
N ALA A 23 -6.93 -5.20 -1.59
CA ALA A 23 -7.46 -6.52 -1.28
C ALA A 23 -6.84 -7.13 -0.02
N ALA A 24 -5.63 -6.69 0.35
CA ALA A 24 -4.92 -7.17 1.53
C ALA A 24 -5.47 -6.57 2.83
N THR A 25 -5.39 -7.35 3.91
CA THR A 25 -5.76 -6.88 5.24
C THR A 25 -4.67 -5.98 5.81
N PRO A 26 -4.97 -4.73 6.22
CA PRO A 26 -4.01 -3.82 6.83
C PRO A 26 -3.31 -4.44 8.04
N GLY A 27 -2.02 -4.12 8.23
CA GLY A 27 -1.21 -4.63 9.35
C GLY A 27 -0.72 -6.07 9.20
N THR A 28 -1.09 -6.78 8.12
CA THR A 28 -0.53 -8.12 7.85
C THR A 28 0.86 -8.03 7.22
N PRO A 29 1.72 -9.06 7.38
CA PRO A 29 3.03 -9.09 6.71
C PRO A 29 2.96 -9.07 5.18
N ALA A 30 1.84 -9.50 4.60
CA ALA A 30 1.60 -9.40 3.16
C ALA A 30 1.31 -7.94 2.74
N PHE A 31 0.48 -7.24 3.51
CA PHE A 31 0.16 -5.83 3.30
C PHE A 31 1.42 -4.95 3.39
N GLU A 32 2.24 -5.12 4.44
CA GLU A 32 3.45 -4.31 4.62
C GLU A 32 4.49 -4.56 3.50
N ARG A 33 4.57 -5.78 2.97
CA ARG A 33 5.39 -6.10 1.79
C ARG A 33 4.88 -5.42 0.52
N LEU A 34 3.56 -5.41 0.28
CA LEU A 34 2.98 -4.71 -0.86
C LEU A 34 3.16 -3.20 -0.76
N LEU A 35 3.03 -2.66 0.45
CA LEU A 35 3.22 -1.25 0.75
C LEU A 35 4.67 -0.82 0.47
N THR A 36 5.64 -1.61 0.92
CA THR A 36 7.07 -1.36 0.65
C THR A 36 7.38 -1.39 -0.85
N GLN A 37 6.84 -2.38 -1.57
CA GLN A 37 7.03 -2.49 -3.03
C GLN A 37 6.42 -1.31 -3.79
N LEU A 38 5.23 -0.86 -3.38
CA LEU A 38 4.58 0.29 -3.98
C LEU A 38 5.36 1.58 -3.67
N SER A 39 5.80 1.74 -2.42
CA SER A 39 6.62 2.85 -1.95
C SER A 39 7.91 2.99 -2.76
N ASP A 40 8.65 1.89 -2.96
CA ASP A 40 9.87 1.91 -3.78
C ASP A 40 9.57 2.28 -5.25
N LEU A 41 8.49 1.73 -5.80
CA LEU A 41 8.10 1.96 -7.20
C LEU A 41 7.72 3.42 -7.49
N ILE A 42 6.94 4.07 -6.62
CA ILE A 42 6.43 5.44 -6.87
C ILE A 42 7.13 6.51 -6.02
N ARG A 43 8.08 6.11 -5.18
CA ARG A 43 8.86 6.96 -4.27
C ARG A 43 7.99 7.78 -3.32
N TRP A 44 6.90 7.16 -2.85
CA TRP A 44 6.01 7.77 -1.86
C TRP A 44 6.23 7.15 -0.50
N ASP A 45 6.17 7.97 0.54
CA ASP A 45 6.22 7.51 1.92
C ASP A 45 4.96 6.75 2.32
N ARG A 46 5.08 5.91 3.35
CA ARG A 46 4.00 5.06 3.86
C ARG A 46 2.72 5.84 4.15
N ALA A 47 2.82 6.94 4.87
CA ALA A 47 1.66 7.77 5.22
C ALA A 47 0.89 8.26 3.98
N ARG A 48 1.58 8.61 2.89
CA ARG A 48 0.93 9.07 1.65
C ARG A 48 0.21 7.92 0.94
N ILE A 49 0.78 6.72 0.96
CA ILE A 49 0.13 5.53 0.39
C ILE A 49 -1.11 5.16 1.21
N LEU A 50 -1.01 5.15 2.54
CA LEU A 50 -2.13 4.87 3.44
C LEU A 50 -3.26 5.88 3.30
N ALA A 51 -2.94 7.18 3.19
CA ALA A 51 -3.92 8.21 2.88
C ALA A 51 -4.64 7.94 1.55
N GLY A 52 -3.92 7.44 0.54
CA GLY A 52 -4.50 7.02 -0.74
C GLY A 52 -5.43 5.79 -0.66
N LEU A 53 -5.36 5.03 0.43
CA LEU A 53 -6.28 3.94 0.75
C LEU A 53 -7.43 4.37 1.67
N GLY A 54 -7.42 5.61 2.17
CA GLY A 54 -8.34 6.07 3.22
C GLY A 54 -8.04 5.45 4.60
N LEU A 55 -6.83 4.93 4.80
CA LEU A 55 -6.39 4.37 6.08
C LEU A 55 -5.62 5.42 6.88
N PRO A 56 -5.85 5.49 8.21
CA PRO A 56 -5.02 6.33 9.06
C PRO A 56 -3.59 5.77 9.14
N ASP A 57 -2.59 6.64 9.18
CA ASP A 57 -1.21 6.28 9.56
C ASP A 57 -1.10 6.18 11.10
N GLU A 58 -2.09 5.57 11.74
CA GLU A 58 -2.05 5.33 13.18
C GLU A 58 -1.53 3.92 13.41
N PRO A 59 -0.52 3.73 14.28
CA PRO A 59 -0.20 2.39 14.76
C PRO A 59 -1.46 1.84 15.43
N LEU A 60 -1.99 0.72 14.90
CA LEU A 60 -3.07 -0.03 15.55
C LEU A 60 -2.76 -0.11 17.04
N PRO A 61 -3.67 0.32 17.94
CA PRO A 61 -3.43 0.20 19.37
C PRO A 61 -3.15 -1.28 19.69
N PRO A 62 -2.22 -1.58 20.61
CA PRO A 62 -2.00 -2.94 21.05
C PRO A 62 -3.34 -3.50 21.52
N ILE A 63 -3.73 -4.65 20.98
CA ILE A 63 -4.92 -5.38 21.45
C ILE A 63 -4.71 -5.61 22.94
N PRO A 64 -5.61 -5.16 23.84
CA PRO A 64 -5.46 -5.42 25.25
C PRO A 64 -5.52 -6.93 25.48
N GLU A 65 -4.37 -7.50 25.84
CA GLU A 65 -4.21 -8.87 26.31
C GLU A 65 -5.02 -9.00 27.61
N GLY A 66 -6.25 -9.50 27.54
CA GLY A 66 -7.10 -9.62 28.74
C GLY A 66 -8.61 -9.69 28.54
N ALA A 67 -9.14 -9.74 27.32
CA ALA A 67 -10.55 -10.12 27.12
C ALA A 67 -10.70 -11.65 27.23
N ALA A 68 -10.58 -12.19 28.45
CA ALA A 68 -11.04 -13.53 28.79
C ALA A 68 -12.49 -13.43 29.31
N PRO A 69 -13.42 -14.28 28.84
CA PRO A 69 -14.69 -14.49 29.54
C PRO A 69 -14.49 -15.21 30.88
#